data_AF-A0A920P6M4-F1
#
_entry.id   AF-A0A920P6M4-F1
#
_cell.length_a   1.000
_cell.length_b   1.000
_cell.length_c   1.000
_cell.angle_alpha   90.00
_cell.angle_beta   90.00
_cell.angle_gamma   90.00
#
_symmetry.space_group_name_H-M   'P 1'
#
loop_
_entity.id
_entity.type
_entity.pdbx_description
1 polymer ?
#
loop_
_entity_poly.entity_id
_entity_poly.type
_entity_poly.pdbx_seq_one_letter_code
_entity_poly.pdbx_strand_id
1 'polypeptide(L)'
;MMDHLRLSDPEIFDAIISEARRQGDGLELIASENFVSPSVLEAMGTVMTNKYAEGLPDKRYYGGCEFVDVVEKLARERAKKLFSAEHANVQPHSGAQANMAAYLAFFGPGRQNSGYEPESWWPPDSRIACEL
;
A
#
# COMPACT_ATOMS: atom_id res chain seq x y z
N MET A 1 2.69 24.31 -1.43
CA MET A 1 2.44 22.87 -1.65
C MET A 1 0.99 22.64 -1.25
N MET A 2 0.17 22.03 -2.12
CA MET A 2 -1.30 21.92 -2.00
C MET A 2 -2.11 23.21 -2.33
N ASP A 3 -1.53 24.19 -3.01
CA ASP A 3 -2.24 25.44 -3.37
C ASP A 3 -3.47 25.18 -4.26
N HIS A 4 -3.38 24.21 -5.18
CA HIS A 4 -4.52 23.78 -5.98
C HIS A 4 -5.65 23.19 -5.13
N LEU A 5 -5.32 22.30 -4.19
CA LEU A 5 -6.29 21.67 -3.30
C LEU A 5 -6.96 22.71 -2.41
N ARG A 6 -6.19 23.63 -1.83
CA ARG A 6 -6.71 24.73 -1.01
C ARG A 6 -7.75 25.59 -1.74
N LEU A 7 -7.55 25.81 -3.04
CA LEU A 7 -8.47 26.60 -3.86
C LEU A 7 -9.70 25.80 -4.31
N SER A 8 -9.52 24.52 -4.65
CA SER A 8 -10.61 23.68 -5.18
C SER A 8 -11.50 23.08 -4.08
N ASP A 9 -10.90 22.73 -2.94
CA ASP A 9 -11.54 22.05 -1.81
C ASP A 9 -10.88 22.47 -0.48
N PRO A 10 -11.28 23.64 0.06
CA PRO A 10 -10.70 24.16 1.29
C PRO A 10 -11.02 23.31 2.52
N GLU A 11 -12.14 22.59 2.52
CA GLU A 11 -12.55 21.75 3.65
C GLU A 11 -11.62 20.54 3.79
N ILE A 12 -11.31 19.85 2.69
CA ILE A 12 -10.33 18.76 2.69
C ILE A 12 -8.92 19.29 3.01
N PHE A 13 -8.55 20.46 2.49
CA PHE A 13 -7.27 21.07 2.81
C PHE A 13 -7.13 21.31 4.32
N ASP A 14 -8.12 21.93 4.97
CA ASP A 14 -8.09 22.22 6.40
C ASP A 14 -8.07 20.95 7.25
N ALA A 15 -8.76 19.89 6.82
CA ALA A 15 -8.72 18.57 7.46
C ALA A 15 -7.32 17.94 7.41
N ILE A 16 -6.64 17.98 6.26
CA ILE A 16 -5.27 17.46 6.11
C ILE A 16 -4.29 18.23 7.00
N ILE A 17 -4.39 19.57 7.03
CA ILE A 17 -3.53 20.40 7.89
C ILE A 17 -3.77 20.10 9.37
N SER A 18 -5.03 19.86 9.76
CA SER A 18 -5.38 19.51 11.13
C SER A 18 -4.84 18.14 11.52
N GLU A 19 -4.89 17.14 10.64
CA GLU A 19 -4.29 15.82 10.88
C GLU A 19 -2.77 15.88 10.99
N ALA A 20 -2.11 16.69 10.17
CA ALA A 20 -0.66 16.89 10.27
C ALA A 20 -0.26 17.49 11.63
N ARG A 21 -1.07 18.42 12.18
CA ARG A 21 -0.85 18.94 13.54
C ARG A 21 -1.10 17.88 14.60
N ARG A 22 -2.19 17.12 14.49
CA ARG A 22 -2.50 16.01 15.42
C ARG A 22 -1.33 15.02 15.53
N GLN A 23 -0.79 14.61 14.39
CA GLN A 23 0.38 13.72 14.31
C GLN A 23 1.66 14.36 14.89
N GLY A 24 1.84 15.67 14.72
CA GLY A 24 3.01 16.40 15.23
C GLY A 24 2.98 16.70 16.74
N ASP A 25 1.78 16.87 17.29
CA ASP A 25 1.58 17.21 18.70
C ASP A 25 1.32 15.97 19.58
N GLY A 26 0.91 14.85 18.98
CA GLY A 26 0.54 13.62 19.65
C GLY A 26 1.69 12.64 19.90
N LEU A 27 1.50 11.74 20.86
CA LEU A 27 2.33 10.54 21.02
C LEU A 27 1.59 9.35 20.40
N GLU A 28 2.05 8.90 19.24
CA GLU A 28 1.47 7.75 18.54
C GLU A 28 2.01 6.43 19.10
N LEU A 29 1.12 5.60 19.64
CA LEU A 29 1.45 4.34 20.31
C LEU A 29 0.85 3.11 19.62
N ILE A 30 0.17 3.29 18.49
CA ILE A 30 -0.39 2.19 17.70
C ILE A 30 0.77 1.49 16.98
N ALA A 31 1.00 0.22 17.33
CA ALA A 31 2.19 -0.52 16.88
C ALA A 31 2.31 -0.69 15.35
N SER A 32 1.20 -0.62 14.62
CA SER A 32 1.17 -0.74 13.16
C SER A 32 1.26 0.60 12.43
N GLU A 33 1.19 1.73 13.14
CA GLU A 33 1.35 3.05 12.54
C GLU A 33 2.81 3.47 12.47
N ASN A 34 3.13 4.33 11.50
CA ASN A 34 4.48 4.85 11.31
C ASN A 34 4.46 6.14 10.50
N PHE A 35 5.54 6.91 10.56
CA PHE A 35 5.74 8.11 9.75
C PHE A 35 6.68 7.81 8.58
N VAL A 36 6.20 8.00 7.36
CA VAL A 36 7.02 7.84 6.16
C VAL A 36 7.94 9.05 5.96
N SER A 37 9.04 8.85 5.24
CA SER A 37 9.95 9.95 4.89
C SER A 37 9.31 10.96 3.92
N PRO A 38 9.75 12.24 3.92
CA PRO A 38 9.30 13.23 2.93
C PRO A 38 9.47 12.76 1.48
N SER A 39 10.56 12.07 1.16
CA SER A 39 10.79 11.52 -0.18
C SER A 39 9.75 10.49 -0.63
N VAL A 40 9.16 9.74 0.32
CA VAL A 40 8.06 8.82 0.02
C VAL A 40 6.78 9.60 -0.28
N LEU A 41 6.47 10.63 0.51
CA LEU A 41 5.32 11.50 0.27
C LEU A 41 5.41 12.21 -1.09
N GLU A 42 6.59 12.72 -1.45
CA GLU A 42 6.85 13.33 -2.75
C GLU A 42 6.54 12.36 -3.89
N ALA A 43 7.02 11.11 -3.81
CA ALA A 43 6.81 10.11 -4.86
C ALA A 43 5.33 9.72 -5.04
N MET A 44 4.56 9.65 -3.95
CA MET A 44 3.14 9.27 -3.97
C MET A 44 2.25 10.31 -4.66
N GLY A 45 2.65 11.60 -4.66
CA GLY A 45 1.91 12.71 -5.26
C GLY A 45 2.32 13.05 -6.70
N THR A 46 2.91 12.11 -7.44
CA THR A 46 3.47 12.38 -8.79
C THR A 46 2.55 11.96 -9.94
N VAL A 47 2.92 12.38 -11.14
CA VAL A 47 2.26 11.98 -12.41
C VAL A 47 2.22 10.46 -12.65
N MET A 48 2.95 9.67 -11.86
CA MET A 48 2.88 8.21 -11.93
C MET A 48 1.46 7.69 -11.69
N THR A 49 0.66 8.40 -10.88
CA THR A 49 -0.76 8.06 -10.64
C THR A 49 -1.63 8.11 -11.90
N ASN A 50 -1.19 8.83 -12.94
CA ASN A 50 -1.96 8.97 -14.18
C ASN A 50 -1.78 7.76 -15.11
N LYS A 51 -0.83 6.86 -14.81
CA LYS A 51 -0.42 5.81 -15.73
C LYS A 51 -1.10 4.48 -15.43
N TYR A 52 -1.86 3.99 -16.40
CA TYR A 52 -2.35 2.60 -16.42
C TYR A 52 -1.27 1.67 -17.01
N ALA A 53 -0.81 0.69 -16.23
CA ALA A 53 0.34 -0.16 -16.56
C ALA A 53 0.12 -1.65 -16.24
N GLU A 54 -1.02 -2.20 -16.67
CA GLU A 54 -1.36 -3.61 -16.47
C GLU A 54 -0.30 -4.55 -17.09
N GLY A 55 0.00 -5.65 -16.39
CA GLY A 55 1.02 -6.62 -16.76
C GLY A 55 2.30 -6.46 -15.94
N LEU A 56 3.39 -7.08 -16.39
CA LEU A 56 4.72 -6.93 -15.79
C LEU A 56 5.60 -6.05 -16.68
N PRO A 57 6.72 -5.51 -16.17
CA PRO A 57 7.68 -4.79 -16.99
C PRO A 57 8.09 -5.61 -18.22
N ASP A 58 8.21 -4.96 -19.37
CA ASP A 58 8.44 -5.57 -20.69
C ASP A 58 7.33 -6.52 -21.21
N LYS A 59 6.25 -6.71 -20.45
CA LYS A 59 5.08 -7.55 -20.76
C LYS A 59 3.78 -6.83 -20.42
N ARG A 60 3.68 -5.57 -20.84
CA ARG A 60 2.53 -4.71 -20.59
C ARG A 60 1.43 -4.95 -21.62
N TYR A 61 0.18 -4.83 -21.19
CA TYR A 61 -0.98 -4.84 -22.11
C TYR A 61 -1.10 -3.53 -22.90
N TYR A 62 -0.55 -2.43 -22.38
CA TYR A 62 -0.64 -1.09 -22.96
C TYR A 62 0.73 -0.46 -23.18
N GLY A 63 0.83 0.39 -24.21
CA GLY A 63 2.05 1.15 -24.54
C GLY A 63 2.33 2.32 -23.58
N GLY A 64 3.51 2.95 -23.76
CA GLY A 64 3.92 4.14 -23.00
C GLY A 64 4.26 3.87 -21.54
N CYS A 65 4.77 2.67 -21.24
CA CYS A 65 5.14 2.23 -19.88
C CYS A 65 6.65 2.38 -19.58
N GLU A 66 7.40 3.07 -20.43
CA GLU A 66 8.87 3.17 -20.41
C GLU A 66 9.43 3.50 -19.02
N PHE A 67 8.87 4.52 -18.36
CA PHE A 67 9.38 5.00 -17.07
C PHE A 67 8.74 4.32 -15.85
N VAL A 68 7.49 3.86 -15.96
CA VAL A 68 6.89 3.05 -14.87
C VAL A 68 7.56 1.68 -14.77
N ASP A 69 8.03 1.12 -15.89
CA ASP A 69 8.83 -0.09 -15.90
C ASP A 69 10.17 0.09 -15.17
N VAL A 70 10.81 1.26 -15.32
CA VAL A 70 12.03 1.58 -14.55
C VAL A 70 11.75 1.57 -13.05
N VAL A 71 10.68 2.23 -12.62
CA VAL A 71 10.31 2.30 -11.19
C VAL A 71 9.97 0.91 -10.65
N GLU A 72 9.16 0.12 -11.36
CA GLU A 72 8.75 -1.20 -10.90
C GLU A 72 9.93 -2.18 -10.88
N LYS A 73 10.83 -2.15 -11.88
CA LYS A 73 12.07 -2.95 -11.88
C LYS A 73 12.93 -2.61 -10.66
N LEU A 74 13.17 -1.32 -10.40
CA LEU A 74 13.95 -0.87 -9.24
C LEU A 74 13.31 -1.29 -7.92
N ALA A 75 11.99 -1.17 -7.78
CA ALA A 75 11.26 -1.58 -6.58
C ALA A 75 11.43 -3.09 -6.31
N ARG A 76 11.27 -3.91 -7.35
CA ARG A 76 11.45 -5.37 -7.26
C ARG A 76 12.87 -5.76 -6.90
N GLU A 77 13.88 -5.18 -7.55
CA GLU A 77 15.28 -5.45 -7.25
C GLU A 77 15.64 -5.05 -5.81
N ARG A 78 15.17 -3.88 -5.35
CA ARG A 78 15.40 -3.41 -3.98
C ARG A 78 14.71 -4.31 -2.95
N ALA A 79 13.47 -4.74 -3.20
CA ALA A 79 12.75 -5.66 -2.33
C ALA A 79 13.47 -7.01 -2.23
N LYS A 80 13.87 -7.61 -3.37
CA LYS A 80 14.66 -8.85 -3.39
C LYS A 80 15.94 -8.72 -2.59
N LYS A 81 16.69 -7.62 -2.79
CA LYS A 81 17.93 -7.36 -2.05
C LYS A 81 17.69 -7.19 -0.55
N LEU A 82 16.66 -6.44 -0.16
CA LEU A 82 16.34 -6.15 1.24
C LEU A 82 15.99 -7.42 2.01
N PHE A 83 15.23 -8.33 1.40
CA PHE A 83 14.75 -9.55 2.05
C PHE A 83 15.53 -10.81 1.67
N SER A 84 16.62 -10.68 0.89
CA SER A 84 17.38 -11.82 0.35
C SER A 84 16.50 -12.84 -0.38
N ALA A 85 15.53 -12.34 -1.16
CA ALA A 85 14.55 -13.16 -1.87
C ALA A 85 14.92 -13.34 -3.36
N GLU A 86 14.56 -14.50 -3.92
CA GLU A 86 14.75 -14.79 -5.35
C GLU A 86 13.75 -14.02 -6.24
N HIS A 87 12.52 -13.85 -5.74
CA HIS A 87 11.42 -13.19 -6.44
C HIS A 87 10.71 -12.18 -5.55
N ALA A 88 10.18 -11.12 -6.17
CA ALA A 88 9.31 -10.14 -5.52
C ALA A 88 8.24 -9.63 -6.49
N ASN A 89 7.00 -9.57 -6.00
CA ASN A 89 5.89 -8.85 -6.61
C ASN A 89 5.57 -7.63 -5.74
N VAL A 90 5.53 -6.45 -6.35
CA VAL A 90 5.35 -5.14 -5.68
C VAL A 90 4.05 -4.44 -6.10
N GLN A 91 3.15 -5.15 -6.78
CA GLN A 91 1.88 -4.61 -7.28
C GLN A 91 0.69 -4.66 -6.30
N PRO A 92 0.61 -5.53 -5.27
CA PRO A 92 -0.52 -5.50 -4.34
C PRO A 92 -0.69 -4.15 -3.65
N HIS A 93 -1.92 -3.63 -3.57
CA HIS A 93 -2.17 -2.30 -2.98
C HIS A 93 -2.11 -2.29 -1.44
N SER A 94 -2.27 -3.44 -0.81
CA SER A 94 -2.22 -3.60 0.64
C SER A 94 -1.87 -5.04 1.03
N GLY A 95 -1.60 -5.25 2.32
CA GLY A 95 -1.30 -6.58 2.86
C GLY A 95 -2.43 -7.61 2.66
N ALA A 96 -3.70 -7.17 2.78
CA ALA A 96 -4.85 -8.05 2.58
C ALA A 96 -4.91 -8.60 1.15
N GLN A 97 -4.68 -7.76 0.14
CA GLN A 97 -4.64 -8.18 -1.26
C GLN A 97 -3.42 -9.05 -1.57
N ALA A 98 -2.26 -8.77 -0.95
CA ALA A 98 -1.08 -9.62 -1.09
C ALA A 98 -1.35 -11.04 -0.57
N ASN A 99 -1.98 -11.16 0.60
CA ASN A 99 -2.38 -12.45 1.17
C ASN A 99 -3.37 -13.17 0.26
N MET A 100 -4.39 -12.48 -0.25
CA MET A 100 -5.36 -13.04 -1.18
C MET A 100 -4.70 -13.57 -2.46
N ALA A 101 -3.79 -12.79 -3.06
CA ALA A 101 -3.05 -13.18 -4.25
C ALA A 101 -2.21 -14.44 -3.99
N ALA A 102 -1.51 -14.51 -2.85
CA ALA A 102 -0.77 -15.70 -2.46
C ALA A 102 -1.69 -16.91 -2.28
N TYR A 103 -2.83 -16.74 -1.59
CA TYR A 103 -3.78 -17.82 -1.38
C TYR A 103 -4.35 -18.35 -2.68
N LEU A 104 -4.76 -17.48 -3.60
CA LEU A 104 -5.29 -17.90 -4.90
C LEU A 104 -4.22 -18.56 -5.80
N ALA A 105 -2.95 -18.21 -5.64
CA ALA A 105 -1.86 -18.82 -6.39
C ALA A 105 -1.51 -20.24 -5.91
N PHE A 106 -1.62 -20.51 -4.61
CA PHE A 106 -1.21 -21.79 -4.01
C PHE A 106 -2.39 -22.71 -3.64
N PHE A 107 -3.56 -22.15 -3.36
CA PHE A 107 -4.75 -22.91 -2.97
C PHE A 107 -5.80 -22.85 -4.07
N GLY A 108 -6.19 -24.03 -4.56
CA GLY A 108 -7.33 -24.16 -5.46
C GLY A 108 -8.66 -23.85 -4.74
N PRO A 109 -9.73 -23.55 -5.50
CA PRO A 109 -11.05 -23.29 -4.93
C PRO A 109 -11.51 -24.45 -4.03
N GLY A 110 -11.95 -24.14 -2.81
CA GLY A 110 -12.48 -25.12 -1.85
C GLY A 110 -11.44 -25.77 -0.92
N ARG A 111 -10.14 -25.42 -0.99
CA ARG A 111 -9.19 -25.83 0.06
C ARG A 111 -9.25 -24.86 1.24
N GLN A 112 -9.51 -25.40 2.42
CA GLN A 112 -9.59 -24.63 3.66
C GLN A 112 -8.22 -24.53 4.32
N ASN A 113 -7.78 -23.29 4.60
CA ASN A 113 -6.60 -23.04 5.41
C ASN A 113 -6.95 -23.38 6.87
N SER A 114 -6.50 -24.54 7.36
CA SER A 114 -6.75 -25.03 8.72
C SER A 114 -5.96 -24.30 9.81
N GLY A 115 -5.54 -23.05 9.56
CA GLY A 115 -4.45 -22.40 10.32
C GLY A 115 -4.81 -21.12 11.05
N TYR A 116 -6.05 -20.64 11.01
CA TYR A 116 -6.40 -19.36 11.63
C TYR A 116 -7.67 -19.46 12.48
N GLU A 117 -7.49 -19.37 13.80
CA GLU A 117 -8.52 -19.15 14.81
C GLU A 117 -8.37 -17.69 15.27
N PRO A 118 -9.15 -16.73 14.73
CA PRO A 118 -9.04 -15.30 15.05
C PRO A 118 -9.17 -15.00 16.54
N GLU A 119 -9.83 -15.88 17.30
CA GLU A 119 -10.19 -15.68 18.70
C GLU A 119 -8.99 -15.71 19.66
N SER A 120 -7.81 -16.13 19.21
CA SER A 120 -6.66 -16.38 20.10
C SER A 120 -5.77 -15.17 20.41
N TRP A 121 -5.82 -14.07 19.64
CA TRP A 121 -5.04 -12.85 19.93
C TRP A 121 -5.85 -11.56 20.03
N TRP A 122 -7.16 -11.65 19.78
CA TRP A 122 -8.09 -10.54 19.84
C TRP A 122 -8.82 -10.73 21.17
N PRO A 123 -8.83 -9.73 22.07
CA PRO A 123 -9.65 -9.81 23.27
C PRO A 123 -11.08 -10.18 22.85
N PRO A 124 -11.78 -11.08 23.56
CA PRO A 124 -13.12 -11.53 23.17
C PRO A 124 -14.13 -10.39 22.93
N ASP A 125 -13.84 -9.19 23.44
CA ASP A 125 -14.66 -7.98 23.34
C ASP A 125 -14.19 -6.96 22.28
N SER A 126 -13.15 -7.24 21.49
CA SER A 126 -12.68 -6.31 20.46
C SER A 126 -13.66 -6.27 19.27
N ARG A 127 -14.65 -5.38 19.35
CA ARG A 127 -15.51 -5.01 18.22
C ARG A 127 -14.73 -4.13 17.23
N ILE A 128 -13.75 -4.72 16.54
CA ILE A 128 -13.29 -4.18 15.26
C ILE A 128 -13.87 -5.10 14.20
N ALA A 129 -15.10 -4.79 13.82
CA ALA A 129 -15.68 -5.36 12.63
C ALA A 129 -14.93 -4.74 11.43
N CYS A 130 -13.93 -5.44 10.92
CA CYS A 130 -13.60 -5.31 9.50
C CYS A 130 -14.74 -5.99 8.73
N GLU A 131 -15.86 -5.27 8.62
CA GLU A 131 -16.87 -5.57 7.59
C GLU A 131 -16.20 -5.33 6.24
N LEU A 132 -16.09 -6.42 5.47
CA LEU A 132 -15.87 -6.39 4.03
C LEU A 132 -17.16 -5.94 3.33
#